data_AF-A0A671V7M1-F1
#
_entry.id   AF-A0A671V7M1-F1
#
_cell.length_a   1.000
_cell.length_b   1.000
_cell.length_c   1.000
_cell.angle_alpha   90.00
_cell.angle_beta   90.00
_cell.angle_gamma   90.00
#
_symmetry.space_group_name_H-M   'P 1'
#
loop_
_entity.id
_entity.type
_entity.pdbx_description
1 polymer ?
#
loop_
_entity_poly.entity_id
_entity_poly.type
_entity_poly.pdbx_seq_one_letter_code
_entity_poly.pdbx_strand_id
1 'polypeptide(L)'
;MNPKLTTSQQKTFCSQLGSVKLQLLYKASIHGFTAAAFHQRCDTRGPTVSVGYNASGFVFGGYTKQPFSQSGQYEYDDQAFLFTFSGEKLLKYPVDSHDYAVKMAGNSGPYFGDDLVLVNGSKPVVYINPGHYYDFDNAAEMHGNDLNLTECEVYQVEAETTEPEKPWRTVIWESETRTELMESIRSYKPTVSSVSQIRVLLIGPVGAGKSSLFNSINSVFRGHVTSQAISGSSTTSLTTQFRSFSLKAGREGKPLPIILCDTMGLEESTGSGLNVDDISNILKGHLPDRYQFNPSVPLDSEAPSYRKSPVLKDKIHCVTYIIDACKVSIMPTKLEEKLEAIRRKVNLMGIPQLVLLTKVDEACFLVKEDVRNVYKSDYIKEMMQEVSTRLGVPLSCVVPVKNYNEELELDPNCDILLLSAVKQMLRFADNYFDEISDQFSNMEVKE
;
A
#
# COMPACT_ATOMS: atom_id res chain seq x y z
N MET A 1 -24.68 16.48 13.17
CA MET A 1 -23.68 17.54 13.32
C MET A 1 -22.61 17.28 12.29
N ASN A 2 -22.46 18.13 11.27
CA ASN A 2 -21.53 17.86 10.19
C ASN A 2 -20.12 18.31 10.61
N PRO A 3 -19.11 17.42 10.55
CA PRO A 3 -17.72 17.75 10.88
C PRO A 3 -17.13 18.71 9.85
N LYS A 4 -16.20 19.57 10.28
CA LYS A 4 -15.45 20.47 9.40
C LYS A 4 -14.17 19.84 8.88
N LEU A 5 -13.60 18.85 9.58
CA LEU A 5 -12.57 17.97 9.02
C LEU A 5 -13.10 17.32 7.74
N THR A 6 -12.33 17.37 6.66
CA THR A 6 -12.69 16.68 5.42
C THR A 6 -12.58 15.17 5.61
N THR A 7 -13.27 14.39 4.78
CA THR A 7 -13.16 12.92 4.81
C THR A 7 -11.70 12.46 4.61
N SER A 8 -10.93 13.17 3.77
CA SER A 8 -9.50 12.88 3.56
C SER A 8 -8.68 13.16 4.82
N GLN A 9 -8.86 14.31 5.48
CA GLN A 9 -8.17 14.63 6.73
C GLN A 9 -8.52 13.65 7.85
N GLN A 10 -9.80 13.26 7.97
CA GLN A 10 -10.23 12.24 8.93
C GLN A 10 -9.54 10.90 8.66
N LYS A 11 -9.51 10.45 7.40
CA LYS A 11 -8.82 9.20 7.01
C LYS A 11 -7.32 9.29 7.31
N THR A 12 -6.65 10.38 6.94
CA THR A 12 -5.24 10.60 7.26
C THR A 12 -5.01 10.51 8.77
N PHE A 13 -5.84 11.17 9.57
CA PHE A 13 -5.69 11.17 11.03
C PHE A 13 -5.95 9.78 11.64
N CYS A 14 -7.02 9.09 11.22
CA CYS A 14 -7.32 7.73 11.66
C CYS A 14 -6.18 6.77 11.30
N SER A 15 -5.68 6.79 10.06
CA SER A 15 -4.58 5.91 9.64
C SER A 15 -3.31 6.07 10.50
N GLN A 16 -3.12 7.25 11.08
CA GLN A 16 -2.00 7.61 11.95
C GLN A 16 -2.21 7.27 13.42
N LEU A 17 -3.42 6.88 13.83
CA LEU A 17 -3.80 6.47 15.19
C LEU A 17 -4.23 4.99 15.27
N GLY A 18 -4.37 4.29 14.15
CA GLY A 18 -4.80 2.88 14.07
C GLY A 18 -6.23 2.71 13.54
N SER A 19 -6.86 1.56 13.81
CA SER A 19 -8.28 1.32 13.45
C SER A 19 -9.19 2.06 14.44
N VAL A 20 -9.34 3.35 14.20
CA VAL A 20 -10.12 4.22 15.07
C VAL A 20 -11.13 5.02 14.27
N LYS A 21 -12.26 5.31 14.90
CA LYS A 21 -13.30 6.17 14.38
C LYS A 21 -13.36 7.45 15.20
N LEU A 22 -13.53 8.58 14.51
CA LEU A 22 -13.73 9.88 15.15
C LEU A 22 -15.23 10.14 15.33
N GLN A 23 -15.67 10.23 16.57
CA GLN A 23 -17.03 10.63 16.91
C GLN A 23 -17.03 12.08 17.41
N LEU A 24 -17.70 12.99 16.70
CA LEU A 24 -17.76 14.41 17.07
C LEU A 24 -18.56 14.61 18.37
N LEU A 25 -17.88 15.11 19.42
CA LEU A 25 -18.46 15.41 20.74
C LEU A 25 -18.90 16.86 20.86
N TYR A 26 -18.03 17.76 20.41
CA TYR A 26 -18.18 19.20 20.58
C TYR A 26 -17.84 19.93 19.27
N LYS A 27 -18.67 20.91 18.91
CA LYS A 27 -18.46 21.85 17.82
C LYS A 27 -18.85 23.24 18.30
N ALA A 28 -17.88 24.14 18.40
CA ALA A 28 -18.04 25.43 19.05
C ALA A 28 -19.06 26.34 18.35
N SER A 29 -19.17 26.28 17.02
CA SER A 29 -20.21 27.03 16.28
C SER A 29 -21.65 26.63 16.62
N ILE A 30 -21.86 25.44 17.17
CA ILE A 30 -23.19 24.93 17.56
C ILE A 30 -23.39 25.01 19.07
N HIS A 31 -22.36 24.67 19.85
CA HIS A 31 -22.45 24.59 21.31
C HIS A 31 -22.02 25.87 22.03
N GLY A 32 -21.37 26.79 21.32
CA GLY A 32 -20.81 28.03 21.84
C GLY A 32 -19.34 27.89 22.23
N PHE A 33 -18.55 28.92 21.96
CA PHE A 33 -17.14 29.04 22.33
C PHE A 33 -16.96 29.34 23.82
N THR A 34 -17.41 28.43 24.69
CA THR A 34 -17.30 28.58 26.15
C THR A 34 -16.70 27.32 26.76
N ALA A 35 -15.91 27.50 27.83
CA ALA A 35 -15.35 26.38 28.59
C ALA A 35 -16.46 25.46 29.14
N ALA A 36 -17.55 26.05 29.63
CA ALA A 36 -18.70 25.31 30.13
C ALA A 36 -19.30 24.37 29.07
N ALA A 37 -19.44 24.83 27.82
CA ALA A 37 -19.98 24.01 26.73
C ALA A 37 -19.04 22.87 26.32
N PHE A 38 -17.72 23.11 26.36
CA PHE A 38 -16.71 22.08 26.14
C PHE A 38 -16.76 21.02 27.24
N HIS A 39 -16.61 21.42 28.51
CA HIS A 39 -16.57 20.50 29.65
C HIS A 39 -17.85 19.68 29.80
N GLN A 40 -19.03 20.28 29.57
CA GLN A 40 -20.31 19.57 29.59
C GLN A 40 -20.35 18.36 28.63
N ARG A 41 -19.57 18.41 27.54
CA ARG A 41 -19.63 17.41 26.46
C ARG A 41 -18.43 16.48 26.42
N CYS A 42 -17.25 16.99 26.80
CA CYS A 42 -15.99 16.30 26.61
C CYS A 42 -15.41 15.72 27.91
N ASP A 43 -15.78 16.24 29.09
CA ASP A 43 -15.24 15.71 30.34
C ASP A 43 -15.56 14.22 30.48
N THR A 44 -14.62 13.47 31.07
CA THR A 44 -14.66 12.00 31.25
C THR A 44 -14.66 11.18 29.97
N ARG A 45 -14.61 11.81 28.78
CA ARG A 45 -14.52 11.13 27.48
C ARG A 45 -13.09 11.19 26.97
N GLY A 46 -12.57 10.06 26.51
CA GLY A 46 -11.22 9.94 25.95
C GLY A 46 -11.00 8.56 25.32
N PRO A 47 -9.94 8.37 24.52
CA PRO A 47 -9.03 9.41 23.99
C PRO A 47 -9.74 10.46 23.12
N THR A 48 -9.14 11.64 22.95
CA THR A 48 -9.74 12.73 22.16
C THR A 48 -8.77 13.39 21.18
N VAL A 49 -9.34 13.90 20.09
CA VAL A 49 -8.68 14.79 19.13
C VAL A 49 -9.39 16.13 19.17
N SER A 50 -8.67 17.18 19.52
CA SER A 50 -9.19 18.56 19.53
C SER A 50 -8.63 19.32 18.35
N VAL A 51 -9.49 19.94 17.55
CA VAL A 51 -9.15 20.60 16.28
C VAL A 51 -9.63 22.05 16.29
N GLY A 52 -8.71 22.98 16.06
CA GLY A 52 -8.97 24.40 15.83
C GLY A 52 -8.87 24.76 14.34
N TYR A 53 -9.68 25.74 13.93
CA TYR A 53 -9.69 26.29 12.58
C TYR A 53 -9.63 27.81 12.64
N ASN A 54 -8.82 28.44 11.80
CA ASN A 54 -8.75 29.90 11.72
C ASN A 54 -9.10 30.44 10.32
N ALA A 55 -9.18 31.77 10.19
CA ALA A 55 -9.58 32.41 8.94
C ALA A 55 -8.47 32.35 7.88
N SER A 56 -7.22 32.17 8.31
CA SER A 56 -6.06 31.92 7.46
C SER A 56 -6.03 30.52 6.83
N GLY A 57 -6.99 29.64 7.14
CA GLY A 57 -7.13 28.32 6.53
C GLY A 57 -6.34 27.20 7.20
N PHE A 58 -5.74 27.46 8.37
CA PHE A 58 -5.01 26.44 9.12
C PHE A 58 -5.96 25.53 9.88
N VAL A 59 -5.59 24.25 9.97
CA VAL A 59 -6.28 23.21 10.73
C VAL A 59 -5.25 22.55 11.64
N PHE A 60 -5.38 22.76 12.95
CA PHE A 60 -4.35 22.40 13.93
C PHE A 60 -4.99 21.99 15.25
N GLY A 61 -4.22 21.42 16.17
CA GLY A 61 -4.78 20.98 17.44
C GLY A 61 -3.90 20.02 18.21
N GLY A 62 -4.53 19.18 19.02
CA GLY A 62 -3.83 18.19 19.84
C GLY A 62 -4.63 16.90 20.03
N TYR A 63 -3.89 15.82 20.26
CA TYR A 63 -4.40 14.51 20.66
C TYR A 63 -3.95 14.19 22.08
N THR A 64 -4.83 13.55 22.84
CA THR A 64 -4.49 12.97 24.15
C THR A 64 -5.30 11.71 24.41
N LYS A 65 -4.69 10.74 25.11
CA LYS A 65 -5.38 9.56 25.65
C LYS A 65 -6.16 9.87 26.93
N GLN A 66 -5.84 10.98 27.60
CA GLN A 66 -6.44 11.33 28.87
C GLN A 66 -7.84 11.93 28.67
N PRO A 67 -8.83 11.51 29.46
CA PRO A 67 -10.11 12.18 29.48
C PRO A 67 -9.96 13.55 30.15
N PHE A 68 -10.58 14.57 29.56
CA PHE A 68 -10.60 15.89 30.18
C PHE A 68 -11.37 15.87 31.50
N SER A 69 -10.95 16.75 32.41
CA SER A 69 -11.62 17.03 33.67
C SER A 69 -11.39 18.48 34.08
N GLN A 70 -11.85 18.85 35.28
CA GLN A 70 -11.73 20.20 35.82
C GLN A 70 -10.93 20.20 37.14
N SER A 71 -10.01 19.24 37.32
CA SER A 71 -9.22 19.09 38.55
C SER A 71 -8.20 20.22 38.79
N GLY A 72 -7.87 20.97 37.73
CA GLY A 72 -6.81 21.98 37.73
C GLY A 72 -5.38 21.42 37.72
N GLN A 73 -5.22 20.09 37.70
CA GLN A 73 -3.91 19.42 37.69
C GLN A 73 -3.41 19.18 36.27
N TYR A 74 -2.12 18.87 36.16
CA TYR A 74 -1.56 18.27 34.95
C TYR A 74 -1.76 16.77 34.97
N GLU A 75 -1.96 16.18 33.79
CA GLU A 75 -2.08 14.74 33.61
C GLU A 75 -0.96 14.21 32.73
N TYR A 76 -0.46 13.05 33.13
CA TYR A 76 0.58 12.34 32.40
C TYR A 76 0.02 11.73 31.11
N ASP A 77 0.66 12.00 29.97
CA ASP A 77 0.35 11.33 28.72
C ASP A 77 1.61 11.19 27.86
N ASP A 78 2.04 9.95 27.61
CA ASP A 78 3.19 9.62 26.77
C ASP A 78 2.87 9.48 25.28
N GLN A 79 1.59 9.57 24.92
CA GLN A 79 1.12 9.48 23.54
C GLN A 79 0.49 10.79 23.06
N ALA A 80 0.50 11.84 23.89
CA ALA A 80 0.00 13.14 23.48
C ALA A 80 0.90 13.75 22.39
N PHE A 81 0.26 14.45 21.46
CA PHE A 81 0.96 15.23 20.45
C PHE A 81 0.11 16.41 19.99
N LEU A 82 0.76 17.50 19.64
CA LEU A 82 0.13 18.58 18.86
C LEU A 82 0.24 18.27 17.38
N PHE A 83 -0.58 18.91 16.55
CA PHE A 83 -0.52 18.73 15.12
C PHE A 83 -0.95 19.95 14.33
N THR A 84 -0.53 19.99 13.06
CA THR A 84 -1.12 20.85 12.03
C THR A 84 -1.25 20.10 10.71
N PHE A 85 -2.23 20.47 9.89
CA PHE A 85 -2.35 20.00 8.52
C PHE A 85 -1.69 20.98 7.55
N SER A 86 -0.76 20.46 6.76
CA SER A 86 -0.22 21.15 5.58
C SER A 86 -0.76 20.47 4.33
N GLY A 87 -1.86 21.01 3.79
CA GLY A 87 -2.68 20.31 2.80
C GLY A 87 -3.32 19.05 3.39
N GLU A 88 -3.04 17.89 2.79
CA GLU A 88 -3.51 16.57 3.26
C GLU A 88 -2.52 15.86 4.21
N LYS A 89 -1.33 16.44 4.43
CA LYS A 89 -0.30 15.86 5.30
C LYS A 89 -0.49 16.31 6.74
N LEU A 90 -0.54 15.34 7.65
CA LEU A 90 -0.54 15.58 9.09
C LEU A 90 0.91 15.72 9.60
N LEU A 91 1.25 16.87 10.16
CA LEU A 91 2.51 17.09 10.88
C LEU A 91 2.22 16.96 12.38
N LYS A 92 2.97 16.09 13.07
CA LYS A 92 2.82 15.83 14.51
C LYS A 92 4.02 16.38 15.27
N TYR A 93 3.75 16.95 16.43
CA TYR A 93 4.72 17.47 17.39
C TYR A 93 4.52 16.69 18.69
N PRO A 94 5.36 15.67 18.97
CA PRO A 94 5.21 14.84 20.16
C PRO A 94 5.41 15.66 21.44
N VAL A 95 4.81 15.18 22.52
CA VAL A 95 5.07 15.72 23.86
C VAL A 95 6.50 15.36 24.29
N ASP A 96 7.22 16.33 24.84
CA ASP A 96 8.56 16.15 25.41
C ASP A 96 8.51 15.86 26.92
N SER A 97 7.60 16.54 27.62
CA SER A 97 7.43 16.45 29.07
C SER A 97 6.11 15.78 29.42
N HIS A 98 6.11 14.44 29.40
CA HIS A 98 4.91 13.61 29.54
C HIS A 98 4.07 13.92 30.81
N ASP A 99 4.69 14.26 31.95
CA ASP A 99 3.99 14.60 33.21
C ASP A 99 3.12 15.87 33.12
N TYR A 100 3.39 16.71 32.12
CA TYR A 100 2.73 17.99 31.90
C TYR A 100 1.96 18.02 30.57
N ALA A 101 1.62 16.85 30.02
CA ALA A 101 1.07 16.74 28.66
C ALA A 101 -0.28 17.47 28.50
N VAL A 102 -1.16 17.41 29.50
CA VAL A 102 -2.51 18.00 29.44
C VAL A 102 -2.84 18.68 30.76
N LYS A 103 -3.47 19.85 30.71
CA LYS A 103 -3.88 20.61 31.90
C LYS A 103 -5.39 20.64 32.05
N MET A 104 -5.89 20.19 33.18
CA MET A 104 -7.32 20.01 33.44
C MET A 104 -8.00 21.30 33.93
N ALA A 105 -7.89 22.38 33.15
CA ALA A 105 -8.39 23.71 33.54
C ALA A 105 -9.88 23.90 33.22
N GLY A 106 -10.70 24.14 34.25
CA GLY A 106 -12.16 24.33 34.10
C GLY A 106 -12.64 25.62 33.44
N ASN A 107 -11.73 26.57 33.17
CA ASN A 107 -12.06 27.88 32.60
C ASN A 107 -11.69 28.03 31.11
N SER A 108 -11.21 26.95 30.48
CA SER A 108 -10.78 26.91 29.08
C SER A 108 -11.35 25.70 28.35
N GLY A 109 -11.17 25.65 27.03
CA GLY A 109 -11.40 24.43 26.26
C GLY A 109 -10.23 23.43 26.39
N PRO A 110 -9.98 22.62 25.35
CA PRO A 110 -8.83 21.72 25.30
C PRO A 110 -7.52 22.44 25.60
N TYR A 111 -6.74 21.91 26.54
CA TYR A 111 -5.53 22.55 27.04
C TYR A 111 -4.38 21.53 27.13
N PHE A 112 -3.46 21.64 26.18
CA PHE A 112 -2.33 20.74 26.01
C PHE A 112 -1.08 21.40 26.62
N GLY A 113 -0.66 20.87 27.76
CA GLY A 113 0.36 21.43 28.62
C GLY A 113 0.12 22.89 28.93
N ASP A 114 1.12 23.72 28.64
CA ASP A 114 0.98 25.18 28.59
C ASP A 114 1.28 25.71 27.18
N ASP A 115 1.36 24.83 26.18
CA ASP A 115 1.82 25.13 24.84
C ASP A 115 0.66 25.51 23.92
N LEU A 116 -0.51 24.87 24.05
CA LEU A 116 -1.69 25.14 23.22
C LEU A 116 -2.99 25.08 24.02
N VAL A 117 -3.78 26.15 23.96
CA VAL A 117 -5.18 26.17 24.46
C VAL A 117 -6.11 26.52 23.31
N LEU A 118 -7.12 25.68 23.10
CA LEU A 118 -8.26 26.02 22.24
C LEU A 118 -9.41 26.56 23.10
N VAL A 119 -10.09 27.60 22.63
CA VAL A 119 -11.20 28.27 23.36
C VAL A 119 -10.72 28.83 24.72
N ASN A 120 -9.66 29.64 24.70
CA ASN A 120 -9.05 30.17 25.92
C ASN A 120 -9.96 31.21 26.61
N GLY A 121 -10.20 31.04 27.91
CA GLY A 121 -10.98 31.98 28.72
C GLY A 121 -12.43 32.16 28.23
N SER A 122 -13.03 31.10 27.70
CA SER A 122 -14.38 31.11 27.10
C SER A 122 -14.53 32.13 25.95
N LYS A 123 -13.51 32.23 25.11
CA LYS A 123 -13.50 33.07 23.91
C LYS A 123 -13.01 32.25 22.71
N PRO A 124 -13.39 32.62 21.47
CA PRO A 124 -12.91 31.96 20.25
C PRO A 124 -11.45 32.36 19.93
N VAL A 125 -10.55 32.18 20.89
CA VAL A 125 -9.13 32.53 20.74
C VAL A 125 -8.26 31.37 21.18
N VAL A 126 -7.12 31.24 20.50
CA VAL A 126 -6.05 30.32 20.84
C VAL A 126 -5.07 31.02 21.77
N TYR A 127 -4.57 30.30 22.76
CA TYR A 127 -3.33 30.67 23.44
C TYR A 127 -2.24 29.69 23.01
N ILE A 128 -1.06 30.23 22.73
CA ILE A 128 0.10 29.46 22.29
C ILE A 128 1.35 29.91 23.04
N ASN A 129 2.18 28.96 23.46
CA ASN A 129 3.50 29.18 24.03
C ASN A 129 4.45 28.06 23.57
N PRO A 130 5.03 28.18 22.36
CA PRO A 130 5.82 27.12 21.74
C PRO A 130 7.04 26.70 22.58
N GLY A 131 7.42 25.43 22.51
CA GLY A 131 8.68 24.89 23.03
C GLY A 131 8.73 24.72 24.54
N HIS A 132 7.57 24.57 25.20
CA HIS A 132 7.51 24.41 26.66
C HIS A 132 7.45 22.94 27.07
N TYR A 133 6.44 22.20 26.60
CA TYR A 133 6.27 20.77 26.89
C TYR A 133 6.10 19.90 25.64
N TYR A 134 6.04 20.51 24.45
CA TYR A 134 5.96 19.82 23.16
C TYR A 134 7.08 20.29 22.23
N ASP A 135 7.55 19.40 21.35
CA ASP A 135 8.61 19.65 20.36
C ASP A 135 8.08 20.52 19.21
N PHE A 136 7.85 21.79 19.53
CA PHE A 136 7.21 22.76 18.66
C PHE A 136 7.79 24.16 18.86
N ASP A 137 8.62 24.62 17.92
CA ASP A 137 9.31 25.92 18.05
C ASP A 137 8.67 27.06 17.24
N ASN A 138 7.84 26.77 16.23
CA ASN A 138 7.36 27.77 15.27
C ASN A 138 5.82 27.90 15.22
N ALA A 139 5.28 28.79 16.07
CA ALA A 139 3.86 29.20 16.10
C ALA A 139 3.25 29.44 14.70
N ALA A 140 4.01 30.11 13.82
CA ALA A 140 3.54 30.49 12.50
C ALA A 140 3.25 29.30 11.58
N GLU A 141 3.97 28.19 11.75
CA GLU A 141 3.75 26.97 10.95
C GLU A 141 2.48 26.22 11.35
N MET A 142 2.10 26.28 12.63
CA MET A 142 0.90 25.59 13.12
C MET A 142 -0.38 26.33 12.77
N HIS A 143 -0.40 27.65 12.93
CA HIS A 143 -1.63 28.44 12.84
C HIS A 143 -1.47 29.78 12.08
N GLY A 144 -0.36 30.02 11.39
CA GLY A 144 -0.19 31.21 10.56
C GLY A 144 -0.20 32.54 11.31
N ASN A 145 0.10 32.54 12.62
CA ASN A 145 -0.03 33.69 13.53
C ASN A 145 -1.46 34.25 13.68
N ASP A 146 -2.49 33.57 13.15
CA ASP A 146 -3.90 33.92 13.40
C ASP A 146 -4.42 33.11 14.60
N LEU A 147 -4.56 33.81 15.73
CA LEU A 147 -5.02 33.24 16.99
C LEU A 147 -6.55 33.20 17.10
N ASN A 148 -7.29 33.74 16.13
CA ASN A 148 -8.75 33.73 16.18
C ASN A 148 -9.30 32.41 15.64
N LEU A 149 -10.14 31.74 16.44
CA LEU A 149 -10.82 30.53 16.03
C LEU A 149 -12.10 30.88 15.26
N THR A 150 -12.20 30.35 14.06
CA THR A 150 -13.47 30.27 13.31
C THR A 150 -14.29 29.05 13.72
N GLU A 151 -13.64 28.01 14.23
CA GLU A 151 -14.26 26.79 14.71
C GLU A 151 -13.34 26.06 15.70
N CYS A 152 -13.94 25.32 16.64
CA CYS A 152 -13.24 24.31 17.43
C CYS A 152 -14.10 23.05 17.51
N GLU A 153 -13.53 21.91 17.12
CA GLU A 153 -14.17 20.61 17.17
C GLU A 153 -13.40 19.67 18.09
N VAL A 154 -14.09 18.85 18.87
CA VAL A 154 -13.47 17.80 19.68
C VAL A 154 -14.13 16.48 19.33
N TYR A 155 -13.31 15.50 18.98
CA TYR A 155 -13.70 14.17 18.58
C TYR A 155 -13.26 13.17 19.64
N GLN A 156 -14.16 12.27 20.04
CA GLN A 156 -13.77 11.06 20.74
C GLN A 156 -13.14 10.09 19.73
N VAL A 157 -12.01 9.51 20.12
CA VAL A 157 -11.37 8.43 19.36
C VAL A 157 -11.92 7.13 19.92
N GLU A 158 -12.82 6.51 19.18
CA GLU A 158 -13.33 5.19 19.50
C GLU A 158 -12.46 4.16 18.78
N ALA A 159 -11.91 3.20 19.52
CA ALA A 159 -11.40 1.99 18.89
C ALA A 159 -12.55 1.37 18.11
N GLU A 160 -12.34 1.06 16.84
CA GLU A 160 -13.30 0.23 16.10
C GLU A 160 -13.33 -1.15 16.75
N THR A 161 -14.24 -1.32 17.71
CA THR A 161 -14.63 -2.63 18.23
C THR A 161 -15.61 -3.24 17.25
N THR A 162 -15.10 -3.57 16.07
CA THR A 162 -15.80 -4.51 15.20
C THR A 162 -15.58 -5.91 15.80
N GLU A 163 -16.68 -6.65 16.03
CA GLU A 163 -16.62 -8.11 16.05
C GLU A 163 -15.66 -8.56 14.95
N PRO A 164 -14.79 -9.57 15.16
CA PRO A 164 -13.67 -9.84 14.25
C PRO A 164 -14.16 -9.83 12.81
N GLU A 165 -13.83 -8.76 12.08
CA GLU A 165 -14.41 -8.55 10.76
C GLU A 165 -14.12 -9.80 9.95
N LYS A 166 -15.19 -10.45 9.49
CA LYS A 166 -15.04 -11.59 8.61
C LYS A 166 -14.22 -11.11 7.43
N PRO A 167 -13.04 -11.71 7.18
CA PRO A 167 -12.16 -11.19 6.15
C PRO A 167 -12.89 -11.24 4.81
N TRP A 168 -12.80 -10.18 3.99
CA TRP A 168 -13.54 -10.13 2.72
C TRP A 168 -13.01 -11.16 1.70
N ARG A 169 -11.87 -11.79 1.99
CA ARG A 169 -11.43 -13.05 1.39
C ARG A 169 -10.88 -13.98 2.45
N THR A 170 -11.29 -15.24 2.40
CA THR A 170 -10.80 -16.25 3.33
C THR A 170 -9.38 -16.68 2.99
N VAL A 171 -8.52 -16.69 4.00
CA VAL A 171 -7.19 -17.32 3.97
C VAL A 171 -7.08 -18.21 5.19
N ILE A 172 -6.60 -19.43 4.98
CA ILE A 172 -6.31 -20.38 6.06
C ILE A 172 -4.84 -20.21 6.42
N TRP A 173 -4.58 -19.75 7.64
CA TRP A 173 -3.25 -19.39 8.14
C TRP A 173 -2.60 -20.54 8.91
N GLU A 174 -2.58 -21.72 8.30
CA GLU A 174 -2.09 -22.95 8.93
C GLU A 174 -0.84 -23.49 8.21
N SER A 175 0.03 -24.15 8.98
CA SER A 175 1.26 -24.74 8.43
C SER A 175 0.97 -25.82 7.38
N GLU A 176 -0.14 -26.55 7.54
CA GLU A 176 -0.61 -27.51 6.55
C GLU A 176 -0.97 -26.83 5.23
N THR A 177 -1.73 -25.72 5.26
CA THR A 177 -2.05 -24.93 4.06
C THR A 177 -0.79 -24.46 3.33
N ARG A 178 0.23 -23.98 4.07
CA ARG A 178 1.52 -23.62 3.47
C ARG A 178 2.14 -24.81 2.73
N THR A 179 2.17 -25.97 3.35
CA THR A 179 2.74 -27.20 2.78
C THR A 179 1.97 -27.67 1.56
N GLU A 180 0.63 -27.67 1.62
CA GLU A 180 -0.25 -28.00 0.50
C GLU A 180 -0.06 -27.06 -0.69
N LEU A 181 0.08 -25.75 -0.45
CA LEU A 181 0.36 -24.78 -1.51
C LEU A 181 1.72 -25.05 -2.17
N MET A 182 2.76 -25.33 -1.38
CA MET A 182 4.07 -25.69 -1.93
C MET A 182 4.02 -26.97 -2.77
N GLU A 183 3.36 -28.02 -2.29
CA GLU A 183 3.19 -29.28 -3.03
C GLU A 183 2.33 -29.12 -4.29
N SER A 184 1.26 -28.32 -4.22
CA SER A 184 0.43 -27.99 -5.37
C SER A 184 1.24 -27.28 -6.47
N ILE A 185 2.15 -26.38 -6.10
CA ILE A 185 3.03 -25.70 -7.07
C ILE A 185 4.10 -26.65 -7.63
N ARG A 186 4.66 -27.54 -6.80
CA ARG A 186 5.67 -28.53 -7.23
C ARG A 186 5.10 -29.58 -8.18
N SER A 187 3.86 -30.00 -7.94
CA SER A 187 3.18 -31.05 -8.71
C SER A 187 2.45 -30.54 -9.95
N TYR A 188 2.27 -29.22 -10.07
CA TYR A 188 1.62 -28.60 -11.23
C TYR A 188 2.34 -28.97 -12.54
N LYS A 189 1.53 -29.26 -13.56
CA LYS A 189 1.98 -29.53 -14.93
C LYS A 189 1.07 -28.78 -15.89
N PRO A 190 1.61 -27.97 -16.81
CA PRO A 190 0.81 -27.34 -17.86
C PRO A 190 0.01 -28.38 -18.64
N THR A 191 -1.19 -28.01 -19.07
CA THR A 191 -2.07 -28.87 -19.89
C THR A 191 -1.44 -29.18 -21.26
N VAL A 192 -0.60 -28.29 -21.77
CA VAL A 192 0.10 -28.44 -23.05
C VAL A 192 1.48 -29.08 -22.85
N SER A 193 1.67 -30.28 -23.40
CA SER A 193 2.89 -31.08 -23.25
C SER A 193 4.18 -30.45 -23.80
N SER A 194 4.07 -29.50 -24.73
CA SER A 194 5.23 -28.76 -25.29
C SER A 194 5.82 -27.72 -24.32
N VAL A 195 5.14 -27.45 -23.21
CA VAL A 195 5.55 -26.49 -22.19
C VAL A 195 5.74 -27.21 -20.84
N SER A 196 6.96 -27.21 -20.32
CA SER A 196 7.28 -27.79 -19.00
C SER A 196 7.32 -26.76 -17.87
N GLN A 197 7.54 -25.49 -18.20
CA GLN A 197 7.52 -24.37 -17.26
C GLN A 197 6.75 -23.22 -17.89
N ILE A 198 5.77 -22.67 -17.18
CA ILE A 198 5.08 -21.46 -17.62
C ILE A 198 6.00 -20.25 -17.44
N ARG A 199 5.75 -19.18 -18.19
CA ARG A 199 6.46 -17.90 -18.08
C ARG A 199 5.50 -16.81 -17.67
N VAL A 200 5.78 -16.19 -16.53
CA VAL A 200 5.00 -15.08 -16.00
C VAL A 200 5.82 -13.80 -16.10
N LEU A 201 5.30 -12.81 -16.81
CA LEU A 201 5.97 -11.51 -16.97
C LEU A 201 5.59 -10.56 -15.83
N LEU A 202 6.58 -10.04 -15.12
CA LEU A 202 6.41 -9.05 -14.06
C LEU A 202 6.56 -7.64 -14.63
N ILE A 203 5.49 -6.85 -14.63
CA ILE A 203 5.48 -5.46 -15.13
C ILE A 203 5.10 -4.52 -14.00
N GLY A 204 5.72 -3.36 -13.91
CA GLY A 204 5.31 -2.36 -12.92
C GLY A 204 6.30 -1.23 -12.75
N PRO A 205 5.93 -0.18 -12.00
CA PRO A 205 6.76 0.99 -11.77
C PRO A 205 8.11 0.66 -11.12
N VAL A 206 9.06 1.59 -11.23
CA VAL A 206 10.31 1.52 -10.43
C VAL A 206 9.97 1.51 -8.94
N GLY A 207 10.65 0.64 -8.18
CA GLY A 207 10.45 0.50 -6.74
C GLY A 207 9.18 -0.26 -6.32
N ALA A 208 8.36 -0.76 -7.25
CA ALA A 208 7.15 -1.52 -6.91
C ALA A 208 7.43 -2.93 -6.34
N GLY A 209 8.68 -3.40 -6.39
CA GLY A 209 9.07 -4.69 -5.78
C GLY A 209 9.02 -5.89 -6.73
N LYS A 210 9.19 -5.71 -8.04
CA LYS A 210 9.25 -6.82 -9.03
C LYS A 210 10.37 -7.83 -8.72
N SER A 211 11.61 -7.34 -8.60
CA SER A 211 12.77 -8.17 -8.29
C SER A 211 12.70 -8.74 -6.86
N SER A 212 12.19 -7.95 -5.91
CA SER A 212 11.94 -8.40 -4.52
C SER A 212 10.90 -9.50 -4.44
N LEU A 213 9.86 -9.48 -5.29
CA LEU A 213 8.86 -10.55 -5.37
C LEU A 213 9.51 -11.86 -5.80
N PHE A 214 10.35 -11.85 -6.84
CA PHE A 214 11.09 -13.04 -7.25
C PHE A 214 11.96 -13.58 -6.10
N ASN A 215 12.73 -12.69 -5.46
CA ASN A 215 13.57 -13.05 -4.32
C ASN A 215 12.74 -13.67 -3.19
N SER A 216 11.58 -13.10 -2.89
CA SER A 216 10.68 -13.59 -1.85
C SER A 216 10.16 -14.98 -2.15
N ILE A 217 9.61 -15.20 -3.35
CA ILE A 217 9.12 -16.52 -3.79
C ILE A 217 10.26 -17.55 -3.80
N ASN A 218 11.44 -17.18 -4.30
CA ASN A 218 12.61 -18.05 -4.30
C ASN A 218 13.06 -18.40 -2.88
N SER A 219 12.93 -17.48 -1.94
CA SER A 219 13.26 -17.69 -0.53
C SER A 219 12.36 -18.76 0.10
N VAL A 220 11.05 -18.72 -0.17
CA VAL A 220 10.08 -19.74 0.30
C VAL A 220 10.50 -21.15 -0.11
N PHE A 221 10.87 -21.34 -1.37
CA PHE A 221 11.27 -22.65 -1.89
C PHE A 221 12.68 -23.07 -1.49
N ARG A 222 13.58 -22.13 -1.18
CA ARG A 222 14.93 -22.41 -0.68
C ARG A 222 15.00 -22.63 0.82
N GLY A 223 14.01 -22.16 1.58
CA GLY A 223 13.93 -22.28 3.02
C GLY A 223 14.74 -21.24 3.81
N HIS A 224 15.19 -20.15 3.15
CA HIS A 224 15.86 -19.01 3.78
C HIS A 224 15.75 -17.78 2.87
N VAL A 225 15.87 -16.58 3.43
CA VAL A 225 15.82 -15.32 2.66
C VAL A 225 17.01 -15.25 1.69
N THR A 226 16.73 -14.88 0.44
CA THR A 226 17.70 -14.82 -0.66
C THR A 226 17.59 -13.54 -1.48
N SER A 227 18.71 -13.08 -2.04
CA SER A 227 18.77 -11.89 -2.90
C SER A 227 19.50 -12.21 -4.21
N GLN A 228 18.89 -13.04 -5.06
CA GLN A 228 19.46 -13.44 -6.34
C GLN A 228 19.19 -12.42 -7.46
N ALA A 229 18.00 -11.80 -7.49
CA ALA A 229 17.73 -10.64 -8.33
C ALA A 229 18.22 -9.37 -7.62
N ILE A 230 18.71 -8.39 -8.39
CA ILE A 230 19.15 -7.11 -7.86
C ILE A 230 17.90 -6.33 -7.41
N SER A 231 17.74 -6.17 -6.10
CA SER A 231 16.65 -5.41 -5.47
C SER A 231 17.22 -4.31 -4.58
N GLY A 232 16.55 -3.15 -4.53
CA GLY A 232 16.94 -2.01 -3.72
C GLY A 232 16.08 -0.78 -3.99
N SER A 233 16.25 0.27 -3.19
CA SER A 233 15.57 1.57 -3.37
C SER A 233 16.46 2.50 -4.19
N SER A 234 15.98 2.93 -5.35
CA SER A 234 16.63 3.91 -6.22
C SER A 234 15.55 4.71 -6.95
N THR A 235 15.89 5.94 -7.36
CA THR A 235 15.02 6.80 -8.17
C THR A 235 14.85 6.28 -9.60
N THR A 236 15.86 5.55 -10.11
CA THR A 236 15.86 4.92 -11.43
C THR A 236 15.86 3.40 -11.32
N SER A 237 15.47 2.70 -12.39
CA SER A 237 15.41 1.24 -12.38
C SER A 237 16.79 0.60 -12.14
N LEU A 238 16.92 -0.17 -11.05
CA LEU A 238 18.11 -1.01 -10.78
C LEU A 238 18.19 -2.20 -11.74
N THR A 239 17.04 -2.76 -12.09
CA THR A 239 16.94 -3.81 -13.11
C THR A 239 16.99 -3.13 -14.47
N THR A 240 18.11 -3.28 -15.18
CA THR A 240 18.30 -2.73 -16.53
C THR A 240 18.30 -3.81 -17.62
N GLN A 241 18.24 -5.08 -17.22
CA GLN A 241 18.20 -6.24 -18.11
C GLN A 241 16.89 -7.02 -17.96
N PHE A 242 16.41 -7.60 -19.05
CA PHE A 242 15.38 -8.63 -19.01
C PHE A 242 15.97 -9.91 -18.39
N ARG A 243 15.31 -10.46 -17.37
CA ARG A 243 15.80 -11.65 -16.67
C ARG A 243 14.70 -12.70 -16.56
N SER A 244 14.97 -13.91 -17.04
CA SER A 244 14.12 -15.08 -16.86
C SER A 244 14.65 -15.95 -15.74
N PHE A 245 14.02 -15.88 -14.56
CA PHE A 245 14.44 -16.64 -13.40
C PHE A 245 13.64 -17.93 -13.25
N SER A 246 14.34 -19.07 -13.31
CA SER A 246 13.78 -20.39 -13.01
C SER A 246 13.91 -20.69 -11.51
N LEU A 247 12.77 -20.98 -10.87
CA LEU A 247 12.73 -21.35 -9.45
C LEU A 247 13.10 -22.83 -9.27
N LYS A 248 13.66 -23.18 -8.11
CA LYS A 248 14.03 -24.56 -7.77
C LYS A 248 13.39 -24.98 -6.45
N ALA A 249 13.01 -26.26 -6.34
CA ALA A 249 12.49 -26.86 -5.12
C ALA A 249 13.61 -27.14 -4.09
N GLY A 250 14.23 -26.10 -3.54
CA GLY A 250 15.40 -26.19 -2.67
C GLY A 250 16.73 -25.93 -3.40
N ARG A 251 17.85 -25.99 -2.66
CA ARG A 251 19.20 -25.62 -3.16
C ARG A 251 19.61 -26.39 -4.41
N GLU A 252 19.36 -27.69 -4.43
CA GLU A 252 19.66 -28.61 -5.54
C GLU A 252 18.39 -29.30 -6.09
N GLY A 253 17.23 -28.72 -5.81
CA GLY A 253 15.96 -29.27 -6.23
C GLY A 253 15.74 -29.19 -7.74
N LYS A 254 14.75 -29.95 -8.21
CA LYS A 254 14.24 -29.85 -9.58
C LYS A 254 13.68 -28.45 -9.84
N PRO A 255 13.76 -27.96 -11.10
CA PRO A 255 13.07 -26.73 -11.48
C PRO A 255 11.57 -26.83 -11.20
N LEU A 256 10.99 -25.77 -10.65
CA LEU A 256 9.55 -25.64 -10.50
C LEU A 256 8.91 -25.33 -11.85
N PRO A 257 7.61 -25.60 -12.06
CA PRO A 257 6.95 -25.44 -13.35
C PRO A 257 6.63 -23.97 -13.71
N ILE A 258 7.39 -23.01 -13.17
CA ILE A 258 7.20 -21.57 -13.36
C ILE A 258 8.55 -20.86 -13.51
N ILE A 259 8.58 -19.92 -14.43
CA ILE A 259 9.67 -18.96 -14.67
C ILE A 259 9.09 -17.57 -14.47
N LEU A 260 9.73 -16.78 -13.61
CA LEU A 260 9.39 -15.37 -13.42
C LEU A 260 10.30 -14.52 -14.30
N CYS A 261 9.69 -13.77 -15.22
CA CYS A 261 10.37 -12.88 -16.14
C CYS A 261 10.34 -11.46 -15.57
N ASP A 262 11.45 -11.00 -15.02
CA ASP A 262 11.62 -9.67 -14.44
C ASP A 262 12.05 -8.65 -15.50
N THR A 263 11.52 -7.44 -15.41
CA THR A 263 11.76 -6.36 -16.37
C THR A 263 12.27 -5.10 -15.71
N MET A 264 12.83 -4.22 -16.54
CA MET A 264 13.07 -2.83 -16.15
C MET A 264 11.76 -2.16 -15.69
N GLY A 265 11.86 -1.27 -14.72
CA GLY A 265 10.71 -0.54 -14.20
C GLY A 265 10.13 0.44 -15.20
N LEU A 266 8.83 0.69 -15.06
CA LEU A 266 8.16 1.79 -15.76
C LEU A 266 8.46 3.10 -15.04
N GLU A 267 8.77 4.13 -15.81
CA GLU A 267 9.05 5.50 -15.34
C GLU A 267 8.11 6.48 -16.04
N GLU A 268 7.92 7.67 -15.45
CA GLU A 268 7.02 8.69 -16.01
C GLU A 268 7.58 9.31 -17.30
N SER A 269 8.86 9.68 -17.28
CA SER A 269 9.51 10.40 -18.38
C SER A 269 9.49 9.61 -19.69
N THR A 270 9.24 10.32 -20.79
CA THR A 270 9.39 9.80 -22.15
C THR A 270 10.87 9.51 -22.42
N GLY A 271 11.17 8.30 -22.93
CA GLY A 271 12.54 7.85 -23.14
C GLY A 271 13.26 7.36 -21.88
N SER A 272 12.52 7.12 -20.78
CA SER A 272 13.02 6.49 -19.56
C SER A 272 12.18 5.27 -19.18
N GLY A 273 12.79 4.31 -18.49
CA GLY A 273 12.15 3.06 -18.13
C GLY A 273 11.85 2.16 -19.34
N LEU A 274 11.10 1.09 -19.08
CA LEU A 274 10.76 0.08 -20.09
C LEU A 274 9.90 0.68 -21.22
N ASN A 275 10.35 0.51 -22.46
CA ASN A 275 9.61 0.94 -23.64
C ASN A 275 8.40 0.02 -23.87
N VAL A 276 7.21 0.60 -24.10
CA VAL A 276 5.97 -0.13 -24.33
C VAL A 276 6.02 -0.98 -25.61
N ASP A 277 6.88 -0.66 -26.56
CA ASP A 277 7.06 -1.44 -27.78
C ASP A 277 7.90 -2.70 -27.58
N ASP A 278 8.82 -2.69 -26.61
CA ASP A 278 9.54 -3.92 -26.22
C ASP A 278 8.60 -4.95 -25.58
N ILE A 279 7.51 -4.52 -24.94
CA ILE A 279 6.51 -5.42 -24.35
C ILE A 279 5.98 -6.41 -25.39
N SER A 280 5.64 -5.96 -26.59
CA SER A 280 5.16 -6.85 -27.66
C SER A 280 6.19 -7.93 -28.00
N ASN A 281 7.47 -7.57 -28.03
CA ASN A 281 8.56 -8.50 -28.31
C ASN A 281 8.77 -9.47 -27.15
N ILE A 282 8.64 -9.01 -25.89
CA ILE A 282 8.73 -9.86 -24.71
C ILE A 282 7.59 -10.88 -24.70
N LEU A 283 6.34 -10.43 -24.89
CA LEU A 283 5.15 -11.29 -24.84
C LEU A 283 5.24 -12.42 -25.88
N LYS A 284 5.75 -12.11 -27.07
CA LYS A 284 5.95 -13.08 -28.15
C LYS A 284 7.17 -13.98 -27.96
N GLY A 285 8.04 -13.74 -26.97
CA GLY A 285 9.22 -14.55 -26.69
C GLY A 285 10.44 -14.21 -27.55
N HIS A 286 10.47 -13.03 -28.17
CA HIS A 286 11.58 -12.62 -29.02
C HIS A 286 12.82 -12.16 -28.25
N LEU A 287 12.66 -11.75 -26.98
CA LEU A 287 13.76 -11.27 -26.14
C LEU A 287 14.51 -12.44 -25.47
N PRO A 288 15.85 -12.55 -25.63
CA PRO A 288 16.65 -13.51 -24.92
C PRO A 288 16.86 -13.10 -23.45
N ASP A 289 17.18 -14.07 -22.59
CA ASP A 289 17.61 -13.79 -21.21
C ASP A 289 18.83 -12.86 -21.20
N ARG A 290 18.87 -11.94 -20.23
CA ARG A 290 19.92 -10.91 -20.06
C ARG A 290 19.96 -9.85 -21.17
N TYR A 291 18.91 -9.71 -21.96
CA TYR A 291 18.80 -8.59 -22.89
C TYR A 291 18.88 -7.26 -22.14
N GLN A 292 19.79 -6.39 -22.56
CA GLN A 292 19.95 -5.04 -22.00
C GLN A 292 18.91 -4.11 -22.62
N PHE A 293 18.02 -3.55 -21.81
CA PHE A 293 17.02 -2.62 -22.31
C PHE A 293 17.66 -1.30 -22.76
N ASN A 294 17.14 -0.77 -23.86
CA ASN A 294 17.44 0.58 -24.32
C ASN A 294 16.17 1.43 -24.26
N PRO A 295 16.07 2.40 -23.32
CA PRO A 295 14.88 3.24 -23.18
C PRO A 295 14.52 4.06 -24.43
N SER A 296 15.50 4.35 -25.30
CA SER A 296 15.33 5.21 -26.46
C SER A 296 14.97 4.46 -27.74
N VAL A 297 15.38 3.19 -27.87
CA VAL A 297 15.20 2.40 -29.10
C VAL A 297 14.76 0.99 -28.74
N PRO A 298 13.55 0.56 -29.17
CA PRO A 298 13.08 -0.80 -28.93
C PRO A 298 13.93 -1.82 -29.71
N LEU A 299 13.84 -3.09 -29.32
CA LEU A 299 14.55 -4.17 -30.00
C LEU A 299 14.14 -4.30 -31.47
N ASP A 300 15.10 -4.13 -32.36
CA ASP A 300 14.96 -4.38 -33.80
C ASP A 300 14.90 -5.89 -34.09
N SER A 301 13.99 -6.29 -34.99
CA SER A 301 13.88 -7.66 -35.48
C SER A 301 15.12 -8.17 -36.22
N GLU A 302 15.95 -7.27 -36.74
CA GLU A 302 17.23 -7.59 -37.38
C GLU A 302 18.41 -7.63 -36.41
N ALA A 303 18.20 -7.30 -35.13
CA ALA A 303 19.26 -7.37 -34.14
C ALA A 303 19.78 -8.81 -33.98
N PRO A 304 21.11 -9.05 -33.87
CA PRO A 304 21.66 -10.40 -33.71
C PRO A 304 21.13 -11.16 -32.49
N SER A 305 20.71 -10.45 -31.44
CA SER A 305 20.12 -11.01 -30.23
C SER A 305 18.63 -11.30 -30.35
N TYR A 306 17.96 -10.87 -31.42
CA TYR A 306 16.53 -11.10 -31.63
C TYR A 306 16.25 -12.57 -31.96
N ARG A 307 15.36 -13.20 -31.19
CA ARG A 307 14.92 -14.56 -31.49
C ARG A 307 13.87 -14.53 -32.59
N LYS A 308 14.24 -14.95 -33.80
CA LYS A 308 13.37 -14.87 -35.00
C LYS A 308 12.09 -15.70 -34.90
N SER A 309 12.16 -16.93 -34.40
CA SER A 309 11.03 -17.87 -34.37
C SER A 309 10.83 -18.49 -32.98
N PRO A 310 10.24 -17.74 -32.03
CA PRO A 310 9.95 -18.25 -30.69
C PRO A 310 8.84 -19.32 -30.73
N VAL A 311 9.03 -20.39 -29.98
CA VAL A 311 8.01 -21.44 -29.80
C VAL A 311 7.16 -21.17 -28.56
N LEU A 312 6.12 -21.96 -28.32
CA LEU A 312 5.16 -21.71 -27.22
C LEU A 312 5.86 -21.57 -25.85
N LYS A 313 6.81 -22.45 -25.51
CA LYS A 313 7.60 -22.37 -24.25
C LYS A 313 8.42 -21.09 -24.07
N ASP A 314 8.61 -20.31 -25.13
CA ASP A 314 9.37 -19.06 -25.11
C ASP A 314 8.46 -17.84 -24.91
N LYS A 315 7.15 -17.98 -25.17
CA LYS A 315 6.16 -16.92 -25.01
C LYS A 315 5.81 -16.68 -23.55
N ILE A 316 5.22 -15.52 -23.26
CA ILE A 316 4.63 -15.22 -21.96
C ILE A 316 3.22 -15.82 -21.90
N HIS A 317 2.94 -16.52 -20.79
CA HIS A 317 1.68 -17.24 -20.59
C HIS A 317 0.75 -16.50 -19.60
N CYS A 318 1.30 -15.57 -18.81
CA CYS A 318 0.54 -14.72 -17.89
C CYS A 318 1.32 -13.42 -17.68
N VAL A 319 0.63 -12.28 -17.61
CA VAL A 319 1.22 -11.00 -17.19
C VAL A 319 0.77 -10.69 -15.78
N THR A 320 1.71 -10.28 -14.93
CA THR A 320 1.43 -9.84 -13.57
C THR A 320 1.90 -8.40 -13.39
N TYR A 321 0.95 -7.50 -13.11
CA TYR A 321 1.24 -6.12 -12.75
C TYR A 321 1.62 -6.03 -11.27
N ILE A 322 2.76 -5.44 -10.97
CA ILE A 322 3.29 -5.25 -9.62
C ILE A 322 3.11 -3.78 -9.25
N ILE A 323 2.22 -3.53 -8.29
CA ILE A 323 1.81 -2.18 -7.88
C ILE A 323 2.10 -1.99 -6.39
N ASP A 324 2.78 -0.89 -6.07
CA ASP A 324 3.09 -0.47 -4.70
C ASP A 324 1.83 0.09 -4.02
N ALA A 325 1.37 -0.53 -2.94
CA ALA A 325 0.18 -0.11 -2.19
C ALA A 325 0.27 1.34 -1.69
N CYS A 326 1.46 1.81 -1.33
CA CYS A 326 1.67 3.18 -0.84
C CYS A 326 1.53 4.24 -1.96
N LYS A 327 1.56 3.83 -3.23
CA LYS A 327 1.61 4.73 -4.39
C LYS A 327 0.37 4.68 -5.27
N VAL A 328 -0.65 3.92 -4.89
CA VAL A 328 -1.88 3.77 -5.68
C VAL A 328 -2.57 5.12 -5.88
N SER A 329 -2.91 5.82 -4.80
CA SER A 329 -3.70 7.05 -4.87
C SER A 329 -2.94 8.23 -5.49
N ILE A 330 -1.60 8.20 -5.39
CA ILE A 330 -0.69 9.21 -5.96
C ILE A 330 -0.05 8.78 -7.28
N MET A 331 -0.60 7.76 -7.96
CA MET A 331 -0.06 7.29 -9.24
C MET A 331 -0.15 8.40 -10.31
N PRO A 332 0.98 8.80 -10.94
CA PRO A 332 0.97 9.82 -11.98
C PRO A 332 0.15 9.39 -13.21
N THR A 333 -0.61 10.31 -13.80
CA THR A 333 -1.48 10.03 -14.96
C THR A 333 -0.73 9.40 -16.13
N LYS A 334 0.47 9.89 -16.46
CA LYS A 334 1.30 9.32 -17.54
C LYS A 334 1.72 7.88 -17.29
N LEU A 335 1.91 7.50 -16.03
CA LEU A 335 2.25 6.12 -15.67
C LEU A 335 1.02 5.22 -15.80
N GLU A 336 -0.15 5.72 -15.42
CA GLU A 336 -1.44 5.06 -15.61
C GLU A 336 -1.72 4.83 -17.11
N GLU A 337 -1.50 5.84 -17.97
CA GLU A 337 -1.60 5.73 -19.43
C GLU A 337 -0.65 4.66 -20.00
N LYS A 338 0.60 4.59 -19.51
CA LYS A 338 1.56 3.54 -19.92
C LYS A 338 1.07 2.14 -19.52
N LEU A 339 0.59 1.98 -18.28
CA LEU A 339 0.03 0.70 -17.81
C LEU A 339 -1.20 0.30 -18.63
N GLU A 340 -2.06 1.25 -18.96
CA GLU A 340 -3.23 1.04 -19.81
C GLU A 340 -2.82 0.62 -21.22
N ALA A 341 -1.83 1.28 -21.83
CA ALA A 341 -1.33 0.92 -23.15
C ALA A 341 -0.77 -0.51 -23.18
N ILE A 342 -0.04 -0.91 -22.15
CA ILE A 342 0.46 -2.28 -21.99
C ILE A 342 -0.71 -3.25 -21.87
N ARG A 343 -1.68 -2.98 -20.99
CA ARG A 343 -2.88 -3.81 -20.82
C ARG A 343 -3.65 -4.02 -22.11
N ARG A 344 -3.82 -2.97 -22.92
CA ARG A 344 -4.47 -3.08 -24.23
C ARG A 344 -3.71 -4.04 -25.15
N LYS A 345 -2.38 -3.97 -25.21
CA LYS A 345 -1.56 -4.92 -25.98
C LYS A 345 -1.69 -6.36 -25.47
N VAL A 346 -1.70 -6.55 -24.15
CA VAL A 346 -1.83 -7.87 -23.51
C VAL A 346 -3.21 -8.49 -23.79
N ASN A 347 -4.28 -7.70 -23.68
CA ASN A 347 -5.64 -8.10 -24.04
C ASN A 347 -5.77 -8.54 -25.50
N LEU A 348 -5.18 -7.78 -26.44
CA LEU A 348 -5.20 -8.12 -27.86
C LEU A 348 -4.52 -9.46 -28.17
N MET A 349 -3.63 -9.93 -27.29
CA MET A 349 -2.95 -11.21 -27.43
C MET A 349 -3.62 -12.35 -26.66
N GLY A 350 -4.76 -12.11 -26.00
CA GLY A 350 -5.46 -13.12 -25.18
C GLY A 350 -4.63 -13.58 -23.98
N ILE A 351 -3.66 -12.78 -23.52
CA ILE A 351 -2.81 -13.20 -22.41
C ILE A 351 -3.50 -12.80 -21.08
N PRO A 352 -3.68 -13.74 -20.15
CA PRO A 352 -4.35 -13.49 -18.88
C PRO A 352 -3.51 -12.59 -17.97
N GLN A 353 -4.20 -11.78 -17.16
CA GLN A 353 -3.60 -10.68 -16.40
C GLN A 353 -3.97 -10.76 -14.92
N LEU A 354 -2.95 -10.70 -14.07
CA LEU A 354 -3.06 -10.63 -12.62
C LEU A 354 -2.46 -9.30 -12.13
N VAL A 355 -2.92 -8.81 -10.98
CA VAL A 355 -2.31 -7.67 -10.30
C VAL A 355 -1.89 -8.11 -8.90
N LEU A 356 -0.62 -7.89 -8.56
CA LEU A 356 -0.14 -8.00 -7.20
C LEU A 356 0.04 -6.62 -6.58
N LEU A 357 -0.63 -6.44 -5.45
CA LEU A 357 -0.49 -5.25 -4.62
C LEU A 357 0.58 -5.54 -3.57
N THR A 358 1.78 -4.96 -3.74
CA THR A 358 2.94 -5.17 -2.86
C THR A 358 3.00 -4.10 -1.76
N LYS A 359 3.85 -4.31 -0.76
CA LYS A 359 4.09 -3.36 0.35
C LYS A 359 2.83 -3.00 1.14
N VAL A 360 1.94 -3.97 1.26
CA VAL A 360 0.68 -3.82 2.02
C VAL A 360 0.93 -3.61 3.51
N ASP A 361 2.06 -4.09 4.01
CA ASP A 361 2.60 -3.86 5.35
C ASP A 361 3.13 -2.43 5.53
N GLU A 362 3.81 -1.86 4.54
CA GLU A 362 4.21 -0.45 4.60
C GLU A 362 2.99 0.48 4.51
N ALA A 363 1.98 0.09 3.72
CA ALA A 363 0.80 0.90 3.47
C ALA A 363 -0.22 0.85 4.61
N CYS A 364 -0.25 -0.23 5.41
CA CYS A 364 -1.24 -0.42 6.46
C CYS A 364 -0.61 -0.98 7.74
N PHE A 365 -0.69 -0.19 8.83
CA PHE A 365 -0.16 -0.57 10.14
C PHE A 365 -0.70 -1.91 10.67
N LEU A 366 -2.00 -2.19 10.49
CA LEU A 366 -2.62 -3.46 10.92
C LEU A 366 -1.98 -4.68 10.25
N VAL A 367 -1.55 -4.53 8.99
CA VAL A 367 -0.89 -5.58 8.20
C VAL A 367 0.60 -5.67 8.56
N LYS A 368 1.21 -4.54 8.93
CA LYS A 368 2.59 -4.50 9.45
C LYS A 368 2.72 -5.27 10.75
N GLU A 369 1.78 -5.06 11.69
CA GLU A 369 1.76 -5.78 12.97
C GLU A 369 1.47 -7.26 12.79
N ASP A 370 0.48 -7.59 11.95
CA ASP A 370 0.12 -8.98 11.65
C ASP A 370 -0.41 -9.09 10.22
N VAL A 371 0.35 -9.77 9.36
CA VAL A 371 0.02 -9.96 7.95
C VAL A 371 -1.33 -10.68 7.75
N ARG A 372 -1.83 -11.41 8.76
CA ARG A 372 -3.15 -12.06 8.75
C ARG A 372 -4.31 -11.07 8.67
N ASN A 373 -4.06 -9.78 8.94
CA ASN A 373 -5.04 -8.71 8.82
C ASN A 373 -5.15 -8.16 7.39
N VAL A 374 -4.37 -8.65 6.42
CA VAL A 374 -4.39 -8.15 5.03
C VAL A 374 -5.78 -8.18 4.38
N TYR A 375 -6.59 -9.18 4.71
CA TYR A 375 -7.98 -9.32 4.24
C TYR A 375 -9.04 -8.86 5.25
N LYS A 376 -8.61 -8.17 6.31
CA LYS A 376 -9.47 -7.50 7.30
C LYS A 376 -9.31 -5.96 7.29
N SER A 377 -8.21 -5.45 6.73
CA SER A 377 -7.98 -4.01 6.59
C SER A 377 -8.82 -3.35 5.48
N ASP A 378 -9.86 -2.61 5.84
CA ASP A 378 -10.65 -1.84 4.86
C ASP A 378 -9.79 -0.91 3.99
N TYR A 379 -8.68 -0.39 4.52
CA TYR A 379 -7.72 0.39 3.73
C TYR A 379 -7.10 -0.42 2.58
N ILE A 380 -6.66 -1.66 2.84
CA ILE A 380 -6.13 -2.53 1.77
C ILE A 380 -7.23 -2.87 0.76
N LYS A 381 -8.46 -3.10 1.23
CA LYS A 381 -9.61 -3.35 0.34
C LYS A 381 -9.90 -2.16 -0.57
N GLU A 382 -9.89 -0.93 -0.04
CA GLU A 382 -10.02 0.31 -0.83
C GLU A 382 -8.90 0.42 -1.87
N MET A 383 -7.64 0.19 -1.49
CA MET A 383 -6.51 0.21 -2.43
C MET A 383 -6.66 -0.83 -3.55
N MET A 384 -7.11 -2.04 -3.23
CA MET A 384 -7.38 -3.06 -4.23
C MET A 384 -8.50 -2.66 -5.20
N GLN A 385 -9.57 -2.02 -4.70
CA GLN A 385 -10.67 -1.50 -5.52
C GLN A 385 -10.20 -0.35 -6.42
N GLU A 386 -9.36 0.54 -5.90
CA GLU A 386 -8.79 1.65 -6.65
C GLU A 386 -7.90 1.14 -7.79
N VAL A 387 -6.96 0.23 -7.50
CA VAL A 387 -6.11 -0.38 -8.54
C VAL A 387 -6.91 -1.18 -9.56
N SER A 388 -7.92 -1.93 -9.12
CA SER A 388 -8.85 -2.66 -9.99
C SER A 388 -9.53 -1.72 -10.99
N THR A 389 -9.97 -0.56 -10.53
CA THR A 389 -10.63 0.46 -11.36
C THR A 389 -9.64 1.09 -12.34
N ARG A 390 -8.48 1.57 -11.85
CA ARG A 390 -7.45 2.24 -12.68
C ARG A 390 -6.88 1.33 -13.76
N LEU A 391 -6.58 0.07 -13.41
CA LEU A 391 -6.09 -0.91 -14.38
C LEU A 391 -7.22 -1.58 -15.18
N GLY A 392 -8.49 -1.33 -14.88
CA GLY A 392 -9.62 -1.93 -15.59
C GLY A 392 -9.57 -3.47 -15.59
N VAL A 393 -9.28 -4.05 -14.42
CA VAL A 393 -9.29 -5.51 -14.19
C VAL A 393 -10.29 -5.86 -13.09
N PRO A 394 -10.93 -7.03 -13.12
CA PRO A 394 -11.82 -7.46 -12.04
C PRO A 394 -11.09 -7.50 -10.69
N LEU A 395 -11.79 -7.14 -9.60
CA LEU A 395 -11.20 -7.17 -8.26
C LEU A 395 -10.65 -8.56 -7.90
N SER A 396 -11.27 -9.64 -8.39
CA SER A 396 -10.80 -11.02 -8.23
C SER A 396 -9.39 -11.28 -8.75
N CYS A 397 -8.90 -10.45 -9.69
CA CYS A 397 -7.55 -10.53 -10.25
C CYS A 397 -6.51 -9.73 -9.45
N VAL A 398 -6.92 -8.98 -8.43
CA VAL A 398 -6.02 -8.22 -7.56
C VAL A 398 -5.71 -9.04 -6.32
N VAL A 399 -4.44 -9.28 -6.03
CA VAL A 399 -3.97 -10.10 -4.90
C VAL A 399 -2.93 -9.32 -4.09
N PRO A 400 -3.20 -8.99 -2.81
CA PRO A 400 -2.21 -8.37 -1.95
C PRO A 400 -1.13 -9.37 -1.52
N VAL A 401 0.12 -8.92 -1.49
CA VAL A 401 1.28 -9.71 -1.07
C VAL A 401 2.24 -8.86 -0.24
N LYS A 402 2.91 -9.51 0.72
CA LYS A 402 4.06 -8.96 1.43
C LYS A 402 5.32 -9.67 0.93
N ASN A 403 6.29 -8.89 0.47
CA ASN A 403 7.59 -9.41 0.06
C ASN A 403 8.54 -9.39 1.27
N TYR A 404 9.49 -10.32 1.31
CA TYR A 404 10.62 -10.26 2.24
C TYR A 404 11.55 -9.13 1.83
N ASN A 405 11.74 -8.16 2.73
CA ASN A 405 12.56 -6.97 2.48
C ASN A 405 13.53 -6.70 3.63
N GLU A 406 13.06 -6.79 4.89
CA GLU A 406 13.85 -6.50 6.09
C GLU A 406 14.15 -7.75 6.92
N GLU A 407 13.38 -8.81 6.70
CA GLU A 407 13.47 -10.05 7.46
C GLU A 407 14.65 -10.91 7.00
N LEU A 408 15.28 -11.58 7.98
CA LEU A 408 16.34 -12.56 7.73
C LEU A 408 15.79 -14.00 7.68
N GLU A 409 14.66 -14.22 8.32
CA GLU A 409 14.00 -15.52 8.45
C GLU A 409 12.64 -15.52 7.77
N LEU A 410 12.18 -16.70 7.36
CA LEU A 410 10.88 -16.86 6.73
C LEU A 410 9.75 -16.80 7.77
N ASP A 411 8.74 -15.98 7.49
CA ASP A 411 7.45 -16.00 8.18
C ASP A 411 6.43 -16.89 7.44
N PRO A 412 5.83 -17.90 8.09
CA PRO A 412 4.86 -18.80 7.45
C PRO A 412 3.61 -18.12 6.88
N ASN A 413 3.17 -17.00 7.45
CA ASN A 413 1.98 -16.29 6.96
C ASN A 413 2.30 -15.50 5.68
N CYS A 414 3.46 -14.84 5.63
CA CYS A 414 4.00 -14.25 4.40
C CYS A 414 4.14 -15.29 3.29
N ASP A 415 4.68 -16.47 3.62
CA ASP A 415 4.80 -17.59 2.68
C ASP A 415 3.44 -17.97 2.08
N ILE A 416 2.38 -18.07 2.90
CA ILE A 416 1.03 -18.42 2.43
C ILE A 416 0.52 -17.40 1.40
N LEU A 417 0.75 -16.10 1.61
CA LEU A 417 0.35 -15.06 0.64
C LEU A 417 1.13 -15.17 -0.68
N LEU A 418 2.45 -15.33 -0.60
CA LEU A 418 3.32 -15.47 -1.77
C LEU A 418 2.99 -16.72 -2.58
N LEU A 419 2.82 -17.86 -1.90
CA LEU A 419 2.45 -19.13 -2.54
C LEU A 419 1.03 -19.07 -3.13
N SER A 420 0.10 -18.41 -2.47
CA SER A 420 -1.25 -18.17 -3.00
C SER A 420 -1.20 -17.34 -4.29
N ALA A 421 -0.37 -16.29 -4.34
CA ALA A 421 -0.15 -15.49 -5.54
C ALA A 421 0.43 -16.34 -6.69
N VAL A 422 1.44 -17.17 -6.43
CA VAL A 422 2.00 -18.10 -7.43
C VAL A 422 0.94 -19.07 -7.93
N LYS A 423 0.13 -19.65 -7.03
CA LYS A 423 -0.98 -20.54 -7.41
C LYS A 423 -1.99 -19.84 -8.33
N GLN A 424 -2.28 -18.56 -8.10
CA GLN A 424 -3.14 -17.80 -9.00
C GLN A 424 -2.48 -17.55 -10.36
N MET A 425 -1.17 -17.27 -10.42
CA MET A 425 -0.45 -17.15 -11.69
C MET A 425 -0.50 -18.45 -12.50
N LEU A 426 -0.35 -19.61 -11.85
CA LEU A 426 -0.47 -20.92 -12.49
C LEU A 426 -1.87 -21.13 -13.08
N ARG A 427 -2.91 -20.87 -12.29
CA ARG A 427 -4.32 -20.97 -12.73
C ARG A 427 -4.63 -20.03 -13.90
N PHE A 428 -4.07 -18.83 -13.89
CA PHE A 428 -4.26 -17.89 -15.00
C PHE A 428 -3.54 -18.38 -16.25
N ALA A 429 -2.35 -18.96 -16.13
CA ALA A 429 -1.67 -19.56 -17.27
C ALA A 429 -2.43 -20.76 -17.86
N ASP A 430 -3.17 -21.54 -17.06
CA ASP A 430 -4.06 -22.59 -17.59
C ASP A 430 -5.10 -21.99 -18.56
N ASN A 431 -5.73 -20.87 -18.22
CA ASN A 431 -6.69 -20.19 -19.12
C ASN A 431 -6.06 -19.84 -20.47
N TYR A 432 -4.78 -19.43 -20.49
CA TYR A 432 -4.06 -19.15 -21.74
C TYR A 432 -3.88 -20.41 -22.60
N PHE A 433 -3.59 -21.55 -21.96
CA PHE A 433 -3.44 -22.82 -22.66
C PHE A 433 -4.77 -23.36 -23.18
N ASP A 434 -5.85 -23.19 -22.42
CA ASP A 434 -7.19 -23.59 -22.83
C ASP A 434 -7.62 -22.81 -24.09
N GLU A 435 -7.43 -21.49 -24.12
CA GLU A 435 -7.72 -20.66 -25.30
C GLU A 435 -6.91 -21.10 -26.54
N ILE A 436 -5.63 -21.45 -26.35
CA ILE A 436 -4.78 -21.94 -27.43
C ILE A 436 -5.27 -23.31 -27.94
N SER A 437 -5.61 -24.22 -27.03
CA SER A 437 -6.09 -25.56 -27.36
C SER A 437 -7.40 -25.48 -28.17
N ASP A 438 -8.31 -24.58 -27.79
CA ASP A 438 -9.56 -24.35 -28.51
C ASP A 438 -9.32 -23.77 -29.92
N GLN A 439 -8.33 -22.87 -30.07
CA GLN A 439 -7.96 -22.34 -31.39
C GLN A 439 -7.43 -23.43 -32.32
N PHE A 440 -6.55 -24.32 -31.82
CA PHE A 440 -6.03 -25.44 -32.61
C PHE A 440 -7.13 -26.41 -33.00
N SER A 441 -8.01 -26.77 -32.05
CA SER A 441 -9.13 -27.68 -32.29
C SER A 441 -10.09 -27.13 -33.37
N ASN A 442 -10.35 -25.82 -33.36
CA ASN A 442 -11.20 -25.17 -34.37
C ASN A 442 -10.56 -25.04 -35.76
N MET A 443 -9.23 -25.11 -35.86
CA MET A 443 -8.52 -25.12 -37.15
C MET A 443 -8.55 -26.50 -37.80
N GLU A 444 -8.42 -27.58 -37.01
CA GLU A 444 -8.48 -28.96 -37.50
C GLU A 444 -9.87 -29.38 -37.99
N VAL A 445 -10.94 -28.74 -37.51
CA VAL A 445 -12.33 -29.00 -37.95
C VAL A 445 -12.69 -28.27 -39.26
N LYS A 446 -11.84 -27.33 -39.72
CA LYS A 446 -12.05 -26.53 -40.94
C LYS A 446 -11.24 -27.03 -42.15
N GLU A 447 -10.41 -28.04 -41.98
CA GLU A 447 -9.81 -28.84 -43.06
C GLU A 447 -10.65 -30.09 -43.33
#